data_AF-A0A1G0C2B0-F1
#
_entry.id   AF-A0A1G0C2B0-F1
#
_cell.length_a   1.000
_cell.length_b   1.000
_cell.length_c   1.000
_cell.angle_alpha   90.00
_cell.angle_beta   90.00
_cell.angle_gamma   90.00
#
_symmetry.space_group_name_H-M   'P 1'
#
loop_
_entity.id
_entity.type
_entity.pdbx_description
1 polymer ?
#
loop_
_entity_poly.entity_id
_entity_poly.type
_entity_poly.pdbx_seq_one_letter_code
_entity_poly.pdbx_strand_id
1 'polypeptide(L)'
;MMKQLLQDLDGLTDEKRIHKIVSERLTEFGDVISLKVLDMPERGSRLILITMDNQQAATSAINTLGVVSFGERSLIITVPSGRR
;
A
#
# COMPACT_ATOMS: atom_id res chain seq x y z
N MET A 1 -12.56 -5.61 -1.80
CA MET A 1 -11.47 -5.30 -0.85
C MET A 1 -10.31 -4.57 -1.50
N MET A 2 -9.56 -5.15 -2.45
CA MET A 2 -8.49 -4.41 -3.18
C MET A 2 -8.97 -3.20 -3.99
N LYS A 3 -10.05 -3.36 -4.75
CA LYS A 3 -10.60 -2.28 -5.59
C LYS A 3 -10.96 -1.03 -4.77
N GLN A 4 -11.41 -1.21 -3.53
CA GLN A 4 -11.74 -0.09 -2.64
C GLN A 4 -10.47 0.63 -2.17
N LEU A 5 -9.43 -0.12 -1.76
CA LEU A 5 -8.15 0.48 -1.37
C LEU A 5 -7.53 1.28 -2.53
N LEU A 6 -7.54 0.74 -3.75
CA LEU A 6 -7.02 1.45 -4.91
C LEU A 6 -7.87 2.69 -5.27
N GLN A 7 -9.19 2.64 -5.10
CA GLN A 7 -10.08 3.80 -5.26
C GLN A 7 -9.85 4.86 -4.19
N ASP A 8 -9.68 4.45 -2.93
CA ASP A 8 -9.42 5.34 -1.81
C ASP A 8 -8.06 6.06 -1.96
N LEU A 9 -7.12 5.46 -2.71
CA LEU A 9 -5.79 6.00 -3.00
C LEU A 9 -5.71 6.77 -4.33
N ASP A 10 -6.69 6.62 -5.23
CA ASP A 10 -6.68 7.26 -6.54
C ASP A 10 -6.73 8.79 -6.43
N GLY A 11 -5.88 9.47 -7.19
CA GLY A 11 -5.77 10.93 -7.18
C GLY A 11 -5.24 11.57 -5.90
N LEU A 12 -4.97 10.82 -4.82
CA LEU A 12 -4.41 11.39 -3.60
C LEU A 12 -2.94 11.73 -3.78
N THR A 13 -2.56 12.98 -3.53
CA THR A 13 -1.15 13.45 -3.58
C THR A 13 -0.54 13.61 -2.19
N ASP A 14 -1.38 13.69 -1.15
CA ASP A 14 -0.94 13.89 0.23
C ASP A 14 -0.45 12.58 0.86
N GLU A 15 0.86 12.50 1.05
CA GLU A 15 1.54 11.38 1.70
C GLU A 15 0.95 11.07 3.07
N LYS A 16 0.61 12.07 3.91
CA LYS A 16 0.03 11.81 5.23
C LYS A 16 -1.32 11.12 5.13
N ARG A 17 -2.11 11.48 4.14
CA ARG A 17 -3.44 10.89 3.90
C ARG A 17 -3.33 9.47 3.35
N ILE A 18 -2.37 9.23 2.45
CA ILE A 18 -2.02 7.89 1.97
C ILE A 18 -1.60 7.00 3.13
N HIS A 19 -0.67 7.48 3.97
CA HIS A 19 -0.23 6.76 5.17
C HIS A 19 -1.41 6.36 6.04
N LYS A 20 -2.31 7.31 6.36
CA LYS A 20 -3.47 7.05 7.20
C LYS A 20 -4.37 5.94 6.61
N ILE A 21 -4.75 6.05 5.34
CA ILE A 21 -5.66 5.08 4.69
C ILE A 21 -5.03 3.69 4.65
N VAL A 22 -3.76 3.61 4.24
CA VAL A 22 -3.08 2.31 4.12
C VAL A 22 -2.87 1.68 5.50
N SER A 23 -2.47 2.45 6.50
CA SER A 23 -2.34 1.95 7.87
C SER A 23 -3.69 1.46 8.42
N GLU A 24 -4.76 2.24 8.31
CA GLU A 24 -6.10 1.84 8.78
C GLU A 24 -6.60 0.55 8.12
N ARG A 25 -6.26 0.34 6.85
CA ARG A 25 -6.62 -0.90 6.14
C ARG A 25 -5.74 -2.07 6.52
N LEU A 26 -4.45 -1.86 6.77
CA LEU A 26 -3.52 -2.95 7.05
C LEU A 26 -3.49 -3.37 8.53
N THR A 27 -3.97 -2.52 9.44
CA THR A 27 -4.11 -2.86 10.87
C THR A 27 -5.02 -4.06 11.13
N GLU A 28 -5.88 -4.45 10.18
CA GLU A 28 -6.69 -5.67 10.29
C GLU A 28 -5.85 -6.96 10.19
N PHE A 29 -4.65 -6.88 9.59
CA PHE A 29 -3.74 -8.01 9.41
C PHE A 29 -2.57 -8.03 10.41
N GLY A 30 -2.18 -6.85 10.90
CA GLY A 30 -1.06 -6.68 11.84
C GLY A 30 -0.55 -5.23 11.84
N ASP A 31 0.41 -4.95 12.69
CA ASP A 31 0.99 -3.61 12.79
C ASP A 31 1.85 -3.27 11.56
N VAL A 32 1.75 -2.03 11.10
CA VAL A 32 2.61 -1.49 10.04
C VAL A 32 3.85 -0.87 10.68
N ILE A 33 5.03 -1.45 10.47
CA ILE A 33 6.30 -0.92 10.98
C ILE A 33 6.77 0.27 10.15
N SER A 34 6.64 0.15 8.83
CA SER A 34 7.12 1.18 7.90
C SER A 34 6.20 1.27 6.70
N LEU A 35 5.98 2.50 6.26
CA LEU A 35 5.30 2.81 5.01
C LEU A 35 6.11 3.89 4.30
N LYS A 36 6.39 3.68 3.02
CA LYS A 36 7.09 4.65 2.17
C LYS A 36 6.31 4.85 0.88
N VAL A 37 6.07 6.11 0.54
CA VAL A 37 5.47 6.48 -0.75
C VAL A 37 6.60 6.94 -1.68
N LEU A 38 6.67 6.32 -2.86
CA LEU A 38 7.67 6.58 -3.88
C LEU A 38 6.95 7.04 -5.14
N ASP A 39 7.19 8.28 -5.56
CA ASP A 39 6.71 8.77 -6.84
C ASP A 39 7.53 8.14 -7.98
N MET A 40 6.85 7.56 -8.97
CA MET A 40 7.45 7.07 -10.21
C MET A 40 6.99 7.93 -11.39
N PRO A 41 7.61 9.12 -11.60
CA PRO A 41 7.15 10.08 -12.60
C PRO A 41 7.15 9.50 -14.02
N GLU A 42 8.13 8.66 -14.36
CA GLU A 42 8.24 8.00 -15.67
C GLU A 42 7.09 7.03 -15.96
N ARG A 43 6.50 6.43 -14.92
CA ARG A 43 5.42 5.45 -15.03
C ARG A 43 4.04 6.04 -14.73
N GLY A 44 3.96 7.35 -14.47
CA GLY A 44 2.70 8.01 -14.09
C GLY A 44 2.02 7.32 -12.90
N SER A 45 2.80 6.78 -11.96
CA SER A 45 2.29 5.99 -10.84
C SER A 45 3.10 6.28 -9.58
N ARG A 46 2.57 5.81 -8.45
CA ARG A 46 3.26 5.76 -7.17
C ARG A 46 3.38 4.32 -6.71
N LEU A 47 4.50 4.05 -6.08
CA LEU A 47 4.74 2.83 -5.34
C LEU A 47 4.57 3.13 -3.86
N ILE A 48 3.75 2.33 -3.19
CA ILE A 48 3.66 2.34 -1.73
C ILE A 48 4.30 1.04 -1.26
N LEU A 49 5.43 1.19 -0.57
CA LEU A 49 6.14 0.08 0.05
C LEU A 49 5.74 0.01 1.52
N ILE A 50 5.18 -1.12 1.95
CA ILE A 50 4.76 -1.35 3.33
C ILE A 50 5.53 -2.52 3.92
N THR A 51 6.01 -2.38 5.15
CA THR A 51 6.60 -3.47 5.95
C THR A 51 5.72 -3.75 7.16
N MET A 52 5.23 -4.98 7.27
CA MET A 52 4.42 -5.46 8.39
C MET A 52 5.30 -5.92 9.55
N ASP A 53 4.73 -5.96 10.75
CA ASP A 53 5.35 -6.42 11.99
C ASP A 53 5.77 -7.90 12.00
N ASN A 54 5.11 -8.73 11.20
CA ASN A 54 5.44 -10.13 11.05
C ASN A 54 5.09 -10.68 9.66
N GLN A 55 5.63 -11.86 9.33
CA GLN A 55 5.46 -12.49 8.01
C GLN A 55 4.02 -12.96 7.79
N GLN A 56 3.33 -13.39 8.84
CA GLN A 56 1.95 -13.88 8.74
C GLN A 56 0.98 -12.73 8.40
N ALA A 57 1.17 -11.55 8.99
CA ALA A 57 0.44 -10.33 8.67
C ALA A 57 0.64 -9.92 7.21
N ALA A 58 1.90 -9.90 6.74
CA ALA A 58 2.22 -9.62 5.34
C ALA A 58 1.55 -10.62 4.40
N THR A 59 1.66 -11.92 4.68
CA THR A 59 1.07 -12.99 3.86
C THR A 59 -0.46 -12.86 3.81
N SER A 60 -1.09 -12.54 4.93
CA SER A 60 -2.55 -12.37 5.03
C SER A 60 -3.03 -11.15 4.24
N ALA A 61 -2.31 -10.03 4.36
CA ALA A 61 -2.58 -8.82 3.57
C ALA A 61 -2.39 -9.07 2.07
N ILE A 62 -1.30 -9.77 1.68
CA ILE A 62 -1.01 -10.13 0.29
C ILE A 62 -2.15 -10.96 -0.32
N ASN A 63 -2.56 -12.02 0.37
CA ASN A 63 -3.60 -12.91 -0.14
C ASN A 63 -4.98 -12.25 -0.16
N THR A 64 -5.31 -11.44 0.86
CA THR A 64 -6.63 -10.79 0.98
C THR A 64 -6.78 -9.60 0.03
N LEU A 65 -5.74 -8.78 -0.07
CA LEU A 65 -5.75 -7.59 -0.91
C LEU A 65 -5.26 -7.87 -2.33
N GLY A 66 -4.66 -9.03 -2.62
CA GLY A 66 -4.09 -9.30 -3.94
C GLY A 66 -2.98 -8.30 -4.31
N VAL A 67 -2.24 -7.82 -3.31
CA VAL A 67 -1.08 -6.93 -3.49
C VAL A 67 0.18 -7.74 -3.80
N VAL A 68 1.23 -7.07 -4.26
CA VAL A 68 2.47 -7.75 -4.63
C VAL A 68 3.34 -7.96 -3.39
N SER A 69 3.89 -9.15 -3.22
CA SER A 69 4.87 -9.43 -2.16
C SER A 69 6.22 -8.79 -2.47
N PHE A 70 6.91 -8.33 -1.43
CA PHE A 70 8.26 -7.80 -1.52
C PHE A 70 9.09 -8.29 -0.33
N GLY A 71 9.85 -9.36 -0.53
CA GLY A 71 10.52 -10.06 0.57
C GLY A 71 9.52 -10.78 1.49
N GLU A 72 9.96 -11.09 2.71
CA GLU A 72 9.18 -11.95 3.64
C GLU A 72 8.09 -11.19 4.40
N ARG A 73 8.28 -9.89 4.64
CA ARG A 73 7.42 -9.07 5.50
C ARG A 73 6.89 -7.81 4.84
N SER A 74 7.29 -7.56 3.60
CA SER A 74 6.88 -6.33 2.91
C SER A 74 5.99 -6.63 1.71
N LEU A 75 5.21 -5.64 1.36
CA LEU A 75 4.25 -5.67 0.26
C LEU A 75 4.25 -4.33 -0.46
N ILE A 76 3.83 -4.38 -1.71
CA ILE A 76 3.86 -3.28 -2.65
C ILE A 76 2.46 -3.03 -3.20
N ILE A 77 2.04 -1.77 -3.15
CA ILE A 77 0.84 -1.27 -3.82
C ILE A 77 1.28 -0.29 -4.91
N THR A 78 0.88 -0.55 -6.15
CA THR A 78 1.07 0.40 -7.25
C THR A 78 -0.23 1.15 -7.47
N VAL A 79 -0.19 2.47 -7.35
CA VAL A 79 -1.36 3.34 -7.54
C VAL A 79 -1.10 4.23 -8.75
N PRO A 80 -2.01 4.31 -9.73
CA PRO A 80 -1.91 5.29 -10.79
C PRO A 80 -1.87 6.71 -10.20
N SER A 81 -0.91 7.52 -10.62
CA SER A 81 -0.93 8.94 -10.30
C SER A 81 -1.99 9.53 -11.20
N GLY A 82 -3.18 9.81 -10.66
CA GLY A 82 -4.28 10.40 -11.41
C GLY A 82 -3.82 11.67 -12.15
N ARG A 83 -3.45 11.52 -13.41
CA ARG A 83 -3.30 12.62 -14.35
C ARG A 83 -4.71 12.92 -14.85
N ARG A 84 -5.37 13.89 -14.22
CA ARG A 84 -6.36 14.70 -14.92
C ARG A 84 -5.66 15.92 -15.50
#